data_AF-R1IAI6-F1
#
_entry.id   AF-R1IAI6-F1
#
_cell.length_a   1.000
_cell.length_b   1.000
_cell.length_c   1.000
_cell.angle_alpha   90.00
_cell.angle_beta   90.00
_cell.angle_gamma   90.00
#
_symmetry.space_group_name_H-M   'P 1'
#
loop_
_entity.id
_entity.type
_entity.pdbx_description
1 polymer ?
#
loop_
_entity_poly.entity_id
_entity_poly.type
_entity_poly.pdbx_seq_one_letter_code
_entity_poly.pdbx_strand_id
1 'polypeptide(L)'
;MPGLSAQGQAAIARLEHDRFHPGATAVALRVWAGFVRTPIHRLWDPRHGCGVAECCPDPEEVRALLHAVAHALPPKGARIFRARLAELDELW
;
A
#
# COMPACT_ATOMS: atom_id res chain seq x y z
N MET A 1 9.79 -0.06 6.72
CA MET A 1 9.92 -0.90 5.52
C MET A 1 11.41 -1.22 5.30
N PRO A 2 11.82 -2.49 5.20
CA PRO A 2 13.24 -2.85 5.04
C PRO A 2 13.80 -2.29 3.73
N GLY A 3 14.97 -1.64 3.77
CA GLY A 3 15.67 -1.13 2.59
C GLY A 3 15.44 0.36 2.24
N LEU A 4 14.61 1.08 3.00
CA LEU A 4 14.53 2.55 2.88
C LEU A 4 15.57 3.24 3.76
N SER A 5 16.12 4.34 3.23
CA SER A 5 16.97 5.26 4.00
C SER A 5 16.19 5.90 5.16
N ALA A 6 16.91 6.45 6.15
CA ALA A 6 16.30 7.20 7.24
C ALA A 6 15.41 8.35 6.75
N GLN A 7 15.83 9.05 5.69
CA GLN A 7 15.02 10.09 5.04
C GLN A 7 13.71 9.53 4.46
N GLY A 8 13.73 8.36 3.82
CA GLY A 8 12.52 7.72 3.32
C GLY A 8 11.58 7.26 4.44
N GLN A 9 12.13 6.77 5.55
CA GLN A 9 11.33 6.41 6.72
C GLN A 9 10.69 7.65 7.36
N ALA A 10 11.42 8.76 7.45
CA ALA A 10 10.89 10.03 7.95
C ALA A 10 9.79 10.61 7.03
N ALA A 11 9.95 10.50 5.71
CA ALA A 11 8.92 10.92 4.75
C ALA A 11 7.63 10.11 4.90
N ILE A 12 7.75 8.79 5.09
CA ILE A 12 6.60 7.93 5.38
C ILE A 12 5.94 8.32 6.70
N ALA A 13 6.73 8.45 7.78
CA ALA A 13 6.19 8.79 9.09
C ALA A 13 5.46 10.14 9.08
N ARG A 14 5.99 11.13 8.36
CA ARG A 14 5.32 12.42 8.16
C ARG A 14 4.02 12.27 7.37
N LEU A 15 4.03 11.56 6.24
CA LEU A 15 2.82 11.33 5.45
C LEU A 15 1.73 10.61 6.26
N GLU A 16 2.13 9.57 7.02
CA GLU A 16 1.23 8.82 7.89
C GLU A 16 0.63 9.71 8.97
N HIS A 17 1.42 10.60 9.56
CA HIS A 17 0.93 11.55 10.56
C HIS A 17 -0.01 12.61 9.96
N ASP A 18 0.33 13.17 8.80
CA ASP A 18 -0.38 14.31 8.22
C ASP A 18 -1.68 13.91 7.50
N ARG A 19 -1.76 12.68 6.98
CA ARG A 19 -2.85 12.26 6.07
C ARG A 19 -3.48 10.92 6.38
N PHE A 20 -2.86 10.09 7.21
CA PHE A 20 -3.36 8.75 7.51
C PHE A 20 -3.25 8.48 9.02
N HIS A 21 -2.97 7.23 9.39
CA HIS A 21 -2.62 6.84 10.75
C HIS A 21 -1.20 6.25 10.80
N PRO A 22 -0.53 6.27 11.95
CA PRO A 22 0.76 5.61 12.11
C PRO A 22 0.71 4.15 11.64
N GLY A 23 1.69 3.75 10.83
CA GLY A 23 1.78 2.41 10.26
C GLY A 23 0.86 2.13 9.08
N ALA A 24 0.07 3.10 8.60
CA ALA A 24 -0.84 2.92 7.46
C ALA A 24 -0.14 2.35 6.21
N THR A 25 1.10 2.75 5.94
CA THR A 25 1.90 2.21 4.82
C THR A 25 2.17 0.72 4.99
N ALA A 26 2.51 0.29 6.20
CA ALA A 26 2.80 -1.11 6.50
C ALA A 26 1.53 -1.96 6.41
N VAL A 27 0.40 -1.42 6.91
CA VAL A 27 -0.91 -2.07 6.79
C VAL A 27 -1.31 -2.21 5.32
N ALA A 28 -1.25 -1.13 4.53
CA ALA A 28 -1.61 -1.14 3.13
C ALA A 28 -0.77 -2.13 2.29
N LEU A 29 0.55 -2.18 2.51
CA LEU A 29 1.40 -3.17 1.83
C LEU A 29 1.03 -4.61 2.18
N ARG A 30 0.76 -4.89 3.46
CA ARG A 30 0.35 -6.22 3.91
C ARG A 30 -1.01 -6.62 3.35
N VAL A 31 -1.96 -5.70 3.37
CA VAL A 31 -3.31 -5.89 2.84
C VAL A 31 -3.26 -6.13 1.32
N TRP A 32 -2.56 -5.27 0.57
CA TRP A 32 -2.40 -5.43 -0.88
C TRP A 32 -1.75 -6.76 -1.24
N ALA A 33 -0.63 -7.09 -0.58
CA ALA A 33 0.07 -8.34 -0.83
C ALA A 33 -0.78 -9.58 -0.48
N GLY A 34 -1.57 -9.55 0.59
CA GLY A 34 -2.48 -10.64 0.94
C GLY A 34 -3.62 -10.77 -0.08
N PHE A 35 -4.16 -9.65 -0.52
CA PHE A 35 -5.24 -9.60 -1.48
C PHE A 35 -4.84 -10.19 -2.84
N VAL A 36 -3.81 -9.66 -3.50
CA VAL A 36 -3.39 -10.13 -4.84
C VAL A 36 -2.85 -11.56 -4.85
N ARG A 37 -2.34 -12.07 -3.72
CA ARG A 37 -1.87 -13.47 -3.63
C ARG A 37 -3.01 -14.47 -3.44
N THR A 38 -4.21 -14.03 -3.09
CA THR A 38 -5.35 -14.93 -2.89
C THR A 38 -6.16 -15.03 -4.17
N PRO A 39 -6.31 -16.19 -4.83
CA PRO A 39 -6.97 -16.30 -6.15
C PRO A 39 -8.39 -15.72 -6.22
N ILE A 40 -9.08 -15.65 -5.08
CA ILE A 40 -10.43 -15.10 -4.95
C ILE A 40 -10.50 -13.59 -5.20
N HIS A 41 -9.37 -12.86 -5.20
CA HIS A 41 -9.36 -11.42 -5.50
C HIS A 41 -9.94 -11.12 -6.90
N ARG A 42 -9.87 -12.07 -7.83
CA ARG A 42 -10.46 -11.96 -9.18
C ARG A 42 -11.99 -11.94 -9.18
N LEU A 43 -12.61 -12.37 -8.07
CA LEU A 43 -14.05 -12.33 -7.85
C LEU A 43 -14.46 -11.12 -7.02
N TRP A 44 -13.54 -10.20 -6.74
CA TRP A 44 -13.85 -8.99 -5.99
C TRP A 44 -14.90 -8.15 -6.73
N ASP A 45 -15.84 -7.62 -5.97
CA ASP A 45 -16.94 -6.78 -6.46
C ASP A 45 -17.14 -5.65 -5.44
N PRO A 46 -17.11 -4.37 -5.85
CA PRO A 46 -17.26 -3.23 -4.95
C PRO A 46 -18.60 -3.21 -4.20
N ARG A 47 -19.61 -3.94 -4.68
CA ARG A 47 -20.92 -4.07 -4.04
C ARG A 47 -20.93 -5.08 -2.88
N HIS A 48 -19.86 -5.87 -2.73
CA HIS A 48 -19.73 -6.90 -1.70
C HIS A 48 -18.53 -6.62 -0.80
N GLY A 49 -18.71 -6.78 0.50
CA GLY A 49 -17.65 -6.59 1.49
C GLY A 49 -18.21 -6.18 2.83
N CYS A 50 -17.42 -6.33 3.89
CA CYS A 50 -17.82 -5.92 5.24
C CYS A 50 -17.48 -4.47 5.57
N GLY A 51 -16.87 -3.71 4.65
CA GLY A 51 -16.40 -2.34 4.86
C GLY A 51 -15.20 -2.20 5.80
N VAL A 52 -14.67 -3.31 6.33
CA VAL A 52 -13.46 -3.33 7.16
C VAL A 52 -12.26 -3.59 6.25
N ALA A 53 -11.37 -2.61 6.12
CA ALA A 53 -10.24 -2.66 5.18
C ALA A 53 -9.32 -3.88 5.40
N GLU A 54 -9.14 -4.35 6.64
CA GLU A 54 -8.32 -5.54 6.93
C GLU A 54 -9.00 -6.86 6.54
N CYS A 55 -10.32 -6.88 6.40
CA CYS A 55 -11.11 -8.09 6.11
C CYS A 55 -11.62 -8.13 4.66
N CYS A 56 -12.10 -6.99 4.15
CA CYS A 56 -12.56 -6.80 2.78
C CYS A 56 -11.96 -5.48 2.26
N PRO A 57 -10.66 -5.48 1.87
CA PRO A 57 -10.04 -4.28 1.36
C PRO A 57 -10.70 -3.82 0.07
N ASP A 58 -10.89 -2.51 -0.05
CA ASP A 58 -11.12 -1.87 -1.34
C ASP A 58 -9.76 -1.72 -2.06
N PRO A 59 -9.54 -2.39 -3.20
CA PRO A 59 -8.32 -2.31 -3.97
C PRO A 59 -7.98 -0.88 -4.39
N GLU A 60 -8.99 -0.06 -4.73
CA GLU A 60 -8.77 1.32 -5.18
C GLU A 60 -8.25 2.18 -4.03
N GLU A 61 -8.85 2.09 -2.85
CA GLU A 61 -8.41 2.83 -1.66
C GLU A 61 -6.99 2.42 -1.24
N VAL A 62 -6.72 1.11 -1.21
CA VAL A 62 -5.40 0.58 -0.84
C VAL A 62 -4.35 1.03 -1.86
N ARG A 63 -4.64 0.96 -3.16
CA ARG A 63 -3.72 1.44 -4.21
C ARG A 63 -3.51 2.94 -4.12
N ALA A 64 -4.55 3.74 -3.87
CA ALA A 64 -4.44 5.19 -3.74
C ALA A 64 -3.48 5.59 -2.59
N LEU A 65 -3.58 4.91 -1.45
CA LEU A 65 -2.66 5.11 -0.32
C LEU A 65 -1.23 4.76 -0.71
N LEU A 66 -1.02 3.60 -1.34
CA LEU A 66 0.31 3.18 -1.80
C LEU A 66 0.88 4.18 -2.82
N HIS A 67 0.09 4.68 -3.77
CA HIS A 67 0.52 5.72 -4.70
C HIS A 67 0.89 7.03 -3.99
N ALA A 68 0.14 7.44 -2.96
CA ALA A 68 0.48 8.61 -2.15
C ALA A 68 1.84 8.45 -1.45
N VAL A 69 2.11 7.27 -0.89
CA VAL A 69 3.43 6.94 -0.31
C VAL A 69 4.54 7.01 -1.36
N ALA A 70 4.32 6.43 -2.54
CA ALA A 70 5.28 6.48 -3.64
C ALA A 70 5.59 7.92 -4.08
N HIS A 71 4.63 8.84 -3.93
CA HIS A 71 4.76 10.24 -4.29
C HIS A 71 5.45 11.08 -3.20
N ALA A 72 5.28 10.72 -1.94
CA ALA A 72 5.91 11.41 -0.81
C ALA A 72 7.39 11.05 -0.60
N LEU A 73 7.81 9.89 -1.11
CA LEU A 73 9.19 9.41 -0.94
C LEU A 73 10.20 10.20 -1.79
N PRO A 74 11.45 10.40 -1.29
CA PRO A 74 12.53 10.94 -2.11
C PRO A 74 12.82 10.01 -3.30
N PRO A 75 13.40 10.50 -4.41
CA PRO A 75 13.48 9.76 -5.69
C PRO A 75 14.01 8.32 -5.58
N LYS A 76 15.10 8.12 -4.81
CA LYS A 76 15.68 6.78 -4.60
C LYS A 76 14.73 5.85 -3.84
N GLY A 77 14.06 6.37 -2.80
CA GLY A 77 13.07 5.61 -2.03
C GLY A 77 11.82 5.31 -2.83
N ALA A 78 11.32 6.29 -3.59
CA ALA A 78 10.18 6.14 -4.49
C ALA A 78 10.43 5.05 -5.54
N ARG A 79 11.63 5.00 -6.13
CA ARG A 79 12.00 3.95 -7.09
C ARG A 79 11.94 2.55 -6.48
N ILE A 80 12.55 2.37 -5.30
CA ILE A 80 12.55 1.07 -4.59
C ILE A 80 11.11 0.67 -4.24
N PHE A 81 10.32 1.62 -3.77
CA PHE A 81 8.94 1.37 -3.39
C PHE A 81 8.07 1.00 -4.59
N ARG A 82 8.18 1.74 -5.71
CA ARG A 82 7.47 1.43 -6.96
C ARG A 82 7.84 0.08 -7.55
N ALA A 83 9.11 -0.33 -7.45
CA ALA A 83 9.53 -1.66 -7.90
C ALA A 83 8.79 -2.78 -7.13
N ARG A 84 8.71 -2.65 -5.79
CA ARG A 84 7.94 -3.60 -4.97
C ARG A 84 6.44 -3.58 -5.25
N LEU A 85 5.88 -2.41 -5.54
CA LEU A 85 4.48 -2.31 -5.93
C LEU A 85 4.24 -2.99 -7.29
N ALA A 86 5.15 -2.81 -8.25
CA ALA A 86 5.04 -3.46 -9.56
C ALA A 86 5.03 -4.99 -9.43
N GLU A 87 5.89 -5.57 -8.59
CA GLU A 87 5.90 -7.01 -8.31
C GLU A 87 4.57 -7.53 -7.74
N LEU A 88 3.85 -6.72 -6.95
CA LEU A 88 2.53 -7.07 -6.45
C LEU A 88 1.43 -6.85 -7.49
N ASP A 89 1.56 -5.80 -8.29
CA ASP A 89 0.61 -5.45 -9.35
C ASP A 89 0.63 -6.47 -10.50
N GLU A 90 1.73 -7.21 -10.71
CA GLU A 90 1.77 -8.34 -11.65
C GLU A 90 0.86 -9.51 -11.24
N LEU A 91 0.44 -9.56 -9.96
CA LEU A 91 -0.44 -10.61 -9.44
C LEU A 91 -1.92 -10.24 -9.51
N TRP A 92 -2.23 -9.00 -9.89
CA TRP A 92 -3.59 -8.51 -10.11
C TRP A 92 -4.14 -8.99 -11.46
#